data_AF-A0A3D4R0H6-F1
#
_entry.id   AF-A0A3D4R0H6-F1
#
_cell.length_a   1.000
_cell.length_b   1.000
_cell.length_c   1.000
_cell.angle_alpha   90.00
_cell.angle_beta   90.00
_cell.angle_gamma   90.00
#
_symmetry.space_group_name_H-M   'P 1'
#
loop_
_entity.id
_entity.type
_entity.pdbx_description
1 polymer ?
#
loop_
_entity_poly.entity_id
_entity_poly.type
_entity_poly.pdbx_seq_one_letter_code
_entity_poly.pdbx_strand_id
1 'polypeptide(L)'
;MAEARYSDITPEIMSLAELCMQNGPIDPELFLRFDVKRGLRDLSGKGVLTGLTEISEIVSYELDETGKSIPCRGRLYYRGYDIEKIVEGS
;
A
#
# COMPACT_ATOMS: atom_id res chain seq x y z
N MET A 1 -16.08 -2.39 38.31
CA MET A 1 -15.24 -1.73 37.28
C MET A 1 -16.08 -1.67 36.03
N ALA A 2 -16.25 -0.50 35.41
CA ALA A 2 -16.97 -0.42 34.14
C ALA A 2 -16.13 -1.17 33.09
N GLU A 3 -16.71 -2.19 32.46
CA GLU A 3 -16.07 -2.87 31.33
C GLU A 3 -15.91 -1.85 30.20
N ALA A 4 -14.67 -1.64 29.76
CA ALA A 4 -14.39 -0.82 28.58
C ALA A 4 -15.12 -1.44 27.38
N ARG A 5 -15.91 -0.64 26.66
CA ARG A 5 -16.54 -1.11 25.43
C ARG A 5 -15.46 -1.20 24.37
N TYR A 6 -15.48 -2.26 23.56
CA TYR A 6 -14.47 -2.47 22.50
C TYR A 6 -14.40 -1.30 21.49
N SER A 7 -15.43 -0.46 21.43
CA SER A 7 -15.55 0.70 20.56
C SER A 7 -15.10 2.01 21.20
N ASP A 8 -14.68 2.00 22.48
CA ASP A 8 -14.29 3.22 23.17
C ASP A 8 -12.99 3.77 22.54
N ILE A 9 -12.99 5.06 22.23
CA ILE A 9 -11.80 5.76 21.75
C ILE A 9 -10.92 6.06 22.98
N THR A 10 -9.95 5.19 23.22
CA THR A 10 -9.05 5.33 24.36
C THR A 10 -7.91 6.32 24.03
N PRO A 11 -7.25 6.88 25.06
CA PRO A 11 -6.05 7.71 24.87
C PRO A 11 -4.95 7.00 24.06
N GLU A 12 -4.82 5.68 24.20
CA GLU A 12 -3.87 4.86 23.44
C GLU A 12 -4.21 4.82 21.95
N ILE A 13 -5.49 4.65 21.59
CA ILE A 13 -5.95 4.71 20.19
C ILE A 13 -5.66 6.09 19.60
N MET A 14 -5.90 7.15 20.36
CA MET A 14 -5.58 8.52 19.92
C MET A 14 -4.07 8.70 19.69
N SER A 15 -3.24 8.19 20.59
CA SER A 15 -1.78 8.27 20.46
C SER A 15 -1.27 7.50 19.24
N LEU A 16 -1.83 6.30 18.95
CA LEU A 16 -1.49 5.54 17.76
C LEU A 16 -1.97 6.22 16.48
N ALA A 17 -3.15 6.85 16.50
CA ALA A 17 -3.66 7.60 15.35
C ALA A 17 -2.78 8.81 15.02
N GLU A 18 -2.31 9.54 16.04
CA GLU A 18 -1.36 10.65 15.90
C GLU A 18 -0.06 10.17 15.20
N LEU A 19 0.48 9.03 15.64
CA LEU A 19 1.67 8.44 15.03
C LEU A 19 1.46 8.12 13.55
N CYS A 20 0.28 7.59 13.18
CA CYS A 20 -0.08 7.34 11.79
C CYS A 20 -0.16 8.63 10.98
N MET A 21 -0.75 9.71 11.52
CA MET A 21 -0.84 10.99 10.82
C MET A 21 0.54 11.63 10.60
N GLN A 22 1.48 11.43 11.52
CA GLN A 22 2.84 11.97 11.39
C GLN A 22 3.70 11.22 10.37
N ASN A 23 3.46 9.91 10.17
CA ASN A 23 4.30 9.05 9.34
C ASN A 23 3.61 8.54 8.06
N GLY A 24 2.34 8.91 7.83
CA GLY A 24 1.55 8.49 6.67
C GLY A 24 1.21 9.56 5.62
N PRO A 25 1.61 10.85 5.69
CA PRO A 25 1.24 11.80 4.65
C PRO A 25 2.03 11.49 3.37
N ILE A 26 1.30 11.27 2.28
CA ILE A 26 1.87 11.18 0.93
C ILE A 26 1.77 12.58 0.32
N ASP A 27 2.87 13.05 -0.25
CA ASP A 27 2.91 14.34 -0.95
C ASP A 27 1.84 14.38 -2.07
N PRO A 28 0.85 15.30 -2.00
CA PRO A 28 -0.21 15.43 -2.99
C PRO A 28 0.31 15.65 -4.42
N GLU A 29 1.50 16.24 -4.60
CA GLU A 29 2.08 16.48 -5.93
C GLU A 29 2.41 15.17 -6.67
N LEU A 30 2.66 14.08 -5.93
CA LEU A 30 2.93 12.76 -6.50
C LEU A 30 1.72 12.20 -7.25
N PHE A 31 0.49 12.58 -6.86
CA PHE A 31 -0.72 12.15 -7.57
C PHE A 31 -0.77 12.71 -9.00
N LEU A 32 -0.34 13.96 -9.17
CA LEU A 32 -0.24 14.60 -10.48
C LEU A 32 0.93 13.99 -11.28
N ARG A 33 2.10 13.83 -10.65
CA ARG A 33 3.30 13.30 -11.29
C ARG A 33 3.12 11.88 -11.83
N PHE A 34 2.42 11.02 -11.10
CA PHE A 34 2.18 9.62 -11.48
C PHE A 34 0.84 9.38 -12.19
N ASP A 35 0.11 10.46 -12.53
CA ASP A 35 -1.17 10.40 -13.25
C ASP A 35 -2.21 9.47 -12.59
N VAL A 36 -2.32 9.57 -11.27
CA VAL A 36 -3.25 8.74 -10.47
C VAL A 36 -4.70 9.03 -10.87
N LYS A 37 -5.42 8.00 -11.28
CA LYS A 37 -6.81 8.08 -11.76
C LYS A 37 -7.81 7.72 -10.66
N ARG A 38 -9.02 8.25 -10.74
CA ARG A 38 -10.10 7.96 -9.78
C ARG A 38 -10.78 6.59 -9.95
N GLY A 39 -10.56 5.89 -11.05
CA GLY A 39 -11.25 4.63 -11.38
C GLY A 39 -10.26 3.47 -11.53
N LEU A 40 -10.67 2.23 -11.20
CA LEU A 40 -9.77 1.07 -11.10
C LEU A 40 -9.30 0.48 -12.44
N ARG A 41 -9.94 0.84 -13.56
CA ARG A 41 -9.62 0.31 -14.89
C ARG A 41 -9.73 1.39 -15.96
N ASP A 42 -8.97 1.24 -17.03
CA ASP A 42 -9.14 1.99 -18.28
C ASP A 42 -10.22 1.37 -19.19
N LEU A 43 -10.45 1.99 -20.35
CA LEU A 43 -11.39 1.53 -21.37
C LEU A 43 -11.04 0.15 -21.96
N SER A 44 -9.78 -0.27 -21.87
CA SER A 44 -9.32 -1.58 -22.34
C SER A 44 -9.42 -2.66 -21.24
N GLY A 45 -9.93 -2.30 -20.05
CA GLY A 45 -10.05 -3.18 -18.90
C GLY A 45 -8.75 -3.41 -18.13
N LYS A 46 -7.65 -2.72 -18.50
CA LYS A 46 -6.37 -2.78 -17.80
C LYS A 46 -6.48 -1.98 -16.50
N GLY A 47 -5.88 -2.50 -15.42
CA GLY A 47 -5.78 -1.77 -14.16
C GLY A 47 -5.00 -0.48 -14.34
N VAL A 48 -5.50 0.62 -13.80
CA VAL A 48 -4.80 1.91 -13.78
C VAL A 48 -4.36 2.25 -12.36
N LEU A 49 -3.35 3.11 -12.22
CA LEU A 49 -2.88 3.56 -10.91
C LEU A 49 -3.97 4.41 -10.24
N THR A 50 -4.56 3.92 -9.15
CA THR A 50 -5.69 4.61 -8.48
C THR A 50 -5.39 5.21 -7.14
N GLY A 51 -4.20 4.95 -6.62
CA GLY A 51 -3.76 5.46 -5.33
C GLY A 51 -2.28 5.20 -5.16
N LEU A 52 -1.69 5.92 -4.22
CA LEU A 52 -0.33 5.73 -3.77
C LEU A 52 -0.38 5.19 -2.34
N THR A 53 0.51 4.26 -2.03
CA THR A 53 0.66 3.70 -0.69
C THR A 53 2.11 3.33 -0.48
N GLU A 54 2.61 3.53 0.74
CA GLU A 54 3.91 3.03 1.18
C GLU A 54 3.77 1.78 2.04
N ILE A 55 2.54 1.27 2.22
CA ILE A 55 2.25 0.15 3.13
C ILE A 55 2.60 -1.20 2.51
N SER A 56 2.12 -1.44 1.29
CA SER A 56 2.25 -2.74 0.64
C SER A 56 2.43 -2.60 -0.87
N GLU A 57 3.32 -3.40 -1.43
CA GLU A 57 3.58 -3.47 -2.86
C GLU A 57 3.42 -4.90 -3.36
N ILE A 58 2.74 -5.07 -4.49
CA ILE A 58 2.55 -6.35 -5.16
C ILE A 58 3.20 -6.27 -6.55
N VAL A 59 4.14 -7.17 -6.81
CA VAL A 59 4.75 -7.34 -8.13
C VAL A 59 4.18 -8.60 -8.75
N SER A 60 3.33 -8.45 -9.78
CA SER A 60 2.71 -9.58 -10.51
C SER A 60 3.14 -9.66 -11.98
N TYR A 61 3.87 -8.66 -12.44
CA TYR A 61 4.45 -8.59 -13.79
C TYR A 61 5.86 -8.04 -13.73
N GLU A 62 6.67 -8.42 -14.71
CA GLU A 62 7.99 -7.86 -14.98
C GLU A 62 8.09 -7.39 -16.43
N LEU A 63 9.09 -6.56 -16.73
CA LEU A 63 9.38 -6.12 -18.09
C LEU A 63 10.41 -7.06 -18.70
N ASP A 64 10.11 -7.61 -19.88
CA ASP A 64 11.07 -8.39 -20.66
C ASP A 64 12.11 -7.49 -21.34
N GLU A 65 13.05 -8.10 -22.06
CA GLU A 65 14.14 -7.43 -22.78
C GLU A 65 13.64 -6.42 -23.83
N THR A 66 12.39 -6.57 -24.29
CA THR A 66 11.74 -5.71 -25.28
C THR A 66 10.86 -4.63 -24.63
N GLY A 67 10.75 -4.62 -23.30
CA GLY A 67 9.92 -3.70 -22.53
C GLY A 67 8.45 -4.12 -22.45
N LYS A 68 8.10 -5.36 -22.82
CA LYS A 68 6.73 -5.89 -22.71
C LYS A 68 6.50 -6.44 -21.30
N SER A 69 5.35 -6.12 -20.73
CA SER A 69 4.92 -6.64 -19.44
C SER A 69 4.50 -8.12 -19.56
N ILE A 70 5.18 -8.99 -18.82
CA ILE A 70 4.91 -10.43 -18.77
C ILE A 70 4.57 -10.87 -17.33
N PRO A 71 3.64 -11.81 -17.12
CA PRO A 71 3.35 -12.33 -15.79
C PRO A 71 4.59 -12.97 -15.16
N CYS A 72 4.83 -12.73 -13.88
CA CYS A 72 5.97 -13.27 -13.15
C CYS A 72 5.55 -14.01 -11.88
N ARG A 73 6.52 -14.62 -11.18
CA ARG A 73 6.30 -15.12 -9.83
C ARG A 73 5.98 -13.92 -8.93
N GLY A 74 4.76 -13.90 -8.40
CA GLY A 74 4.26 -12.82 -7.57
C GLY A 74 5.16 -12.56 -6.35
N ARG A 75 5.42 -11.29 -6.04
CA ARG A 75 6.11 -10.87 -4.82
C ARG A 75 5.24 -9.88 -4.05
N LEU A 76 5.28 -9.98 -2.72
CA LEU A 76 4.58 -9.09 -1.81
C LEU A 76 5.58 -8.47 -0.85
N TYR A 77 5.57 -7.15 -0.79
CA TYR A 77 6.41 -6.38 0.12
C TYR A 77 5.54 -5.62 1.11
N TYR A 78 5.93 -5.60 2.38
CA TYR A 78 5.37 -4.72 3.40
C TYR A 78 6.39 -3.70 3.83
N ARG A 79 6.09 -2.41 3.65
CA ARG A 79 7.02 -1.30 3.93
C ARG A 79 8.41 -1.52 3.30
N GLY A 80 8.45 -2.11 2.10
CA GLY A 80 9.68 -2.44 1.37
C GLY A 80 10.36 -3.76 1.77
N TYR A 81 9.88 -4.45 2.81
CA TYR A 81 10.41 -5.75 3.22
C TYR A 81 9.67 -6.88 2.52
N ASP A 82 10.43 -7.79 1.92
CA ASP A 82 9.87 -9.01 1.31
C ASP A 82 9.17 -9.86 2.37
N ILE A 83 7.91 -10.24 2.12
CA ILE A 83 7.13 -11.04 3.06
C ILE A 83 7.81 -12.37 3.36
N GLU A 84 8.52 -12.97 2.39
CA GLU A 84 9.23 -14.24 2.58
C GLU A 84 10.30 -14.09 3.68
N LYS A 85 10.96 -12.92 3.76
CA LYS A 85 11.95 -12.62 4.82
C LYS A 85 11.30 -12.36 6.18
N ILE A 86 10.11 -11.77 6.20
CA ILE A 86 9.38 -11.50 7.45
C ILE A 86 8.93 -12.81 8.09
N VAL A 87 8.45 -13.76 7.29
CA VAL A 87 7.92 -15.05 7.79
C VAL A 87 8.99 -16.09 8.07
N GLU A 88 10.21 -15.91 7.55
CA GLU A 88 11.36 -16.78 7.82
C GLU A 88 11.73 -16.79 9.32
N GLY A 89 11.39 -15.73 10.04
CA GLY A 89 11.68 -15.59 11.47
C GLY A 89 13.09 -15.02 11.71
N SER A 90 13.59 -15.20 12.93
CA SER A 90 14.94 -14.77 13.35
C SER A 90 15.78 -15.96 13.77
#